data_AF-A0A969NDR1-F1
#
_entry.id   AF-A0A969NDR1-F1
#
_cell.length_a   1.000
_cell.length_b   1.000
_cell.length_c   1.000
_cell.angle_alpha   90.00
_cell.angle_beta   90.00
_cell.angle_gamma   90.00
#
_symmetry.space_group_name_H-M   'P 1'
#
loop_
_entity.id
_entity.type
_entity.pdbx_description
1 polymer ?
#
loop_
_entity_poly.entity_id
_entity_poly.type
_entity_poly.pdbx_seq_one_letter_code
_entity_poly.pdbx_strand_id
1 'polypeptide(L)'
;MFQFLGWFGNIILSIGVFPQVYQTWITHDVDSFSWSFLLMWAFGVLFTFIYILHDNKKAGKYQWPLLLNYFVNIIATFYLVIAKFLYS
;
A
#
# COMPACT_ATOMS: atom_id res chain seq x y z
N MET A 1 20.52 -15.27 3.04
CA MET A 1 19.29 -15.72 3.75
C MET A 1 18.33 -14.58 4.05
N PHE A 2 18.73 -13.52 4.76
CA PHE A 2 17.84 -12.38 5.09
C PHE A 2 17.32 -11.59 3.88
N GLN A 3 18.09 -11.50 2.79
CA GLN A 3 17.65 -10.80 1.57
C GLN A 3 16.46 -11.51 0.90
N PHE A 4 16.43 -12.85 0.92
CA PHE A 4 15.31 -13.64 0.39
C PHE A 4 14.04 -13.42 1.22
N LEU A 5 14.15 -13.42 2.56
CA LEU A 5 13.05 -13.10 3.46
C LEU A 5 12.49 -11.69 3.21
N GLY A 6 13.36 -10.69 3.05
CA GLY A 6 12.95 -9.33 2.74
C GLY A 6 12.26 -9.21 1.39
N TRP A 7 12.75 -9.89 0.35
CA TRP A 7 12.11 -9.96 -0.96
C TRP A 7 10.72 -10.60 -0.88
N PHE A 8 10.65 -11.80 -0.32
CA PHE A 8 9.41 -12.57 -0.25
C PHE A 8 8.36 -11.88 0.62
N GLY A 9 8.76 -11.35 1.78
CA GLY A 9 7.87 -10.60 2.66
C GLY A 9 7.26 -9.36 1.98
N ASN A 10 8.06 -8.59 1.22
CA ASN A 10 7.54 -7.42 0.52
C ASN A 10 6.63 -7.77 -0.66
N ILE A 11 6.87 -8.90 -1.34
CA ILE A 11 5.95 -9.40 -2.38
C ILE A 11 4.62 -9.83 -1.77
N ILE A 12 4.63 -10.52 -0.63
CA ILE A 12 3.38 -10.90 0.05
C ILE A 12 2.62 -9.65 0.50
N LEU A 13 3.32 -8.68 1.11
CA LEU A 13 2.72 -7.42 1.55
C LEU A 13 2.15 -6.59 0.39
N SER A 14 2.77 -6.65 -0.80
CA SER A 14 2.24 -5.96 -1.98
C SER A 14 0.93 -6.58 -2.47
N ILE A 15 0.84 -7.91 -2.46
CA ILE A 15 -0.36 -8.65 -2.90
C ILE A 15 -1.46 -8.61 -1.83
N GLY A 16 -1.11 -8.43 -0.56
CA GLY A 16 -2.03 -8.45 0.58
C GLY A 16 -3.18 -7.43 0.49
N VAL A 17 -3.01 -6.36 -0.28
CA VAL A 17 -4.06 -5.35 -0.51
C VAL A 17 -5.09 -5.77 -1.56
N PHE A 18 -4.76 -6.71 -2.45
CA PHE A 18 -5.63 -7.10 -3.56
C PHE A 18 -6.96 -7.72 -3.16
N PRO A 19 -7.05 -8.63 -2.16
CA PRO A 19 -8.34 -9.16 -1.72
C PRO A 19 -9.29 -8.04 -1.29
N GLN A 20 -8.77 -7.02 -0.63
CA GLN A 20 -9.56 -5.90 -0.15
C GLN A 20 -10.10 -5.04 -1.29
N VAL A 21 -9.22 -4.68 -2.24
CA VAL A 21 -9.59 -3.93 -3.45
C VAL A 21 -10.63 -4.69 -4.26
N TYR A 22 -10.41 -5.98 -4.46
CA TYR A 22 -11.31 -6.85 -5.21
C TYR A 22 -12.68 -6.94 -4.55
N GLN A 23 -12.73 -7.16 -3.23
CA GLN A 23 -13.98 -7.23 -2.49
C GLN A 23 -14.75 -5.92 -2.60
N THR A 24 -14.12 -4.76 -2.34
CA THR A 24 -14.77 -3.45 -2.46
C THR A 24 -15.27 -3.18 -3.88
N TRP A 25 -14.53 -3.61 -4.91
CA TRP A 25 -14.96 -3.45 -6.30
C TRP A 25 -16.20 -4.27 -6.65
N ILE A 26 -16.29 -5.51 -6.17
CA ILE A 26 -17.42 -6.39 -6.43
C ILE A 26 -18.65 -5.98 -5.60
N THR A 27 -18.49 -5.82 -4.30
CA THR A 27 -19.63 -5.63 -3.39
C THR A 27 -20.09 -4.19 -3.30
N HIS A 28 -19.24 -3.23 -3.67
CA HIS A 28 -19.44 -1.80 -3.40
C HIS A 28 -19.64 -1.49 -1.90
N ASP A 29 -19.36 -2.48 -1.04
CA ASP A 29 -19.45 -2.32 0.41
C ASP A 29 -18.18 -1.65 0.90
N VAL A 30 -18.36 -0.47 1.46
CA VAL A 30 -17.30 0.39 1.98
C VAL A 30 -17.43 0.62 3.48
N ASP A 31 -18.43 0.03 4.14
CA ASP A 31 -18.66 0.19 5.58
C ASP A 31 -17.69 -0.60 6.44
N SER A 32 -17.00 -1.55 5.82
CA SER A 32 -15.95 -2.37 6.41
C SER A 32 -14.72 -1.57 6.89
N PHE A 33 -14.52 -0.32 6.45
CA PHE A 33 -13.42 0.54 6.94
C PHE A 33 -13.90 1.96 7.26
N SER A 34 -13.40 2.49 8.38
CA SER A 34 -13.66 3.87 8.77
C SER A 34 -12.86 4.86 7.93
N TRP A 35 -13.41 6.04 7.69
CA TRP A 35 -12.74 7.14 6.98
C TRP A 35 -11.36 7.46 7.58
N SER A 36 -11.27 7.50 8.91
CA SER A 36 -10.02 7.77 9.62
C SER A 36 -8.97 6.70 9.35
N PHE A 37 -9.33 5.41 9.41
CA PHE A 37 -8.41 4.32 9.13
C PHE A 37 -7.87 4.40 7.69
N LEU A 38 -8.77 4.62 6.73
CA LEU A 38 -8.41 4.62 5.31
C LEU A 38 -7.48 5.79 4.95
N LEU A 39 -7.75 6.99 5.47
CA LEU A 39 -6.89 8.14 5.27
C LEU A 39 -5.53 7.98 5.97
N MET A 40 -5.53 7.49 7.22
CA MET A 40 -4.28 7.19 7.94
C MET A 40 -3.43 6.17 7.18
N TRP A 41 -4.06 5.15 6.60
CA TRP A 41 -3.37 4.16 5.80
C TRP A 41 -2.80 4.76 4.52
N ALA A 42 -3.61 5.46 3.72
CA ALA A 42 -3.20 6.08 2.46
C ALA A 42 -2.04 7.08 2.65
N PHE A 43 -2.15 7.99 3.63
CA PHE A 43 -1.08 8.93 3.94
C PHE A 43 0.14 8.25 4.57
N GLY A 44 -0.08 7.23 5.41
CA GLY A 44 1.00 6.45 6.02
C GLY A 44 1.87 5.76 4.97
N VAL A 45 1.26 5.09 3.99
CA VAL A 45 2.02 4.42 2.91
C VAL A 45 2.70 5.44 1.99
N LEU A 46 2.04 6.58 1.70
CA LEU A 46 2.61 7.64 0.88
C LEU A 46 3.86 8.27 1.54
N PHE A 47 3.76 8.68 2.80
CA PHE A 47 4.88 9.30 3.50
C PHE A 47 6.03 8.32 3.71
N THR A 48 5.73 7.06 4.00
CA THR A 48 6.76 6.04 4.16
C THR A 48 7.47 5.76 2.83
N PHE A 49 6.75 5.74 1.70
CA PHE A 49 7.36 5.62 0.38
C PHE A 49 8.33 6.77 0.07
N ILE A 50 7.93 8.02 0.36
CA ILE A 50 8.79 9.20 0.19
C ILE A 50 10.04 9.10 1.08
N TYR A 51 9.87 8.69 2.34
CA TYR A 51 10.97 8.47 3.27
C TYR A 51 11.97 7.42 2.73
N ILE A 52 11.48 6.28 2.25
CA ILE A 52 12.30 5.20 1.69
C ILE A 52 13.04 5.68 0.43
N LEU A 53 12.39 6.42 -0.45
CA LEU A 53 13.05 6.98 -1.64
C LEU A 53 14.20 7.92 -1.28
N HIS A 54 13.98 8.79 -0.30
CA HIS A 54 15.00 9.71 0.17
C HIS A 54 16.17 8.99 0.84
N ASP A 55 15.91 7.97 1.67
CA ASP A 55 16.95 7.16 2.31
C ASP A 55 17.75 6.34 1.29
N ASN A 56 17.07 5.69 0.34
CA ASN A 56 17.71 4.93 -0.74
C ASN A 56 18.65 5.80 -1.59
N LYS A 57 18.23 7.04 -1.90
CA LYS A 57 19.06 7.99 -2.65
C LYS A 57 20.31 8.39 -1.87
N LYS A 58 20.20 8.60 -0.55
CA LYS A 58 21.35 8.94 0.32
C LYS A 58 22.32 7.76 0.51
N ALA A 59 21.79 6.56 0.70
CA ALA A 59 22.57 5.37 0.98
C ALA A 59 23.13 4.67 -0.28
N GLY A 60 22.71 5.09 -1.49
CA GLY A 60 23.06 4.42 -2.75
C GLY A 60 22.54 2.98 -2.85
N LYS A 61 21.51 2.63 -2.06
CA LYS A 61 20.91 1.30 -2.02
C LYS A 61 19.53 1.36 -2.64
N TYR A 62 19.22 0.44 -3.54
CA TYR A 62 17.90 0.34 -4.15
C TYR A 62 17.16 -0.89 -3.64
N GLN A 63 16.26 -0.68 -2.69
CA GLN A 63 15.40 -1.73 -2.12
C GLN A 63 14.16 -1.96 -3.00
N TRP A 64 14.35 -2.48 -4.21
CA TRP A 64 13.29 -2.65 -5.22
C TRP A 64 12.00 -3.36 -4.72
N PRO A 65 12.05 -4.43 -3.93
CA PRO A 65 10.83 -5.11 -3.46
C PRO A 65 10.02 -4.24 -2.51
N LEU A 66 10.71 -3.51 -1.64
CA LEU A 66 10.09 -2.60 -0.68
C LEU A 66 9.42 -1.44 -1.42
N LEU A 67 10.09 -0.89 -2.43
CA LEU A 67 9.52 0.16 -3.27
C LEU A 67 8.28 -0.33 -4.01
N LEU A 68 8.32 -1.53 -4.60
CA LEU A 68 7.15 -2.14 -5.26
C LEU A 68 5.99 -2.34 -4.28
N ASN A 69 6.27 -2.82 -3.06
CA ASN A 69 5.27 -3.01 -2.02
C ASN A 69 4.52 -1.72 -1.70
N TYR A 70 5.26 -0.66 -1.37
CA TYR A 70 4.65 0.62 -1.06
C TYR A 70 3.95 1.26 -2.27
N PHE A 71 4.50 1.10 -3.48
CA PHE A 71 3.86 1.60 -4.69
C PHE A 71 2.50 0.96 -4.95
N VAL A 72 2.41 -0.37 -4.84
CA VAL A 72 1.15 -1.11 -4.99
C VAL A 72 0.14 -0.69 -3.91
N ASN A 73 0.60 -0.57 -2.66
CA ASN A 73 -0.24 -0.13 -1.56
C ASN A 73 -0.73 1.32 -1.75
N ILE A 74 0.07 2.23 -2.30
CA ILE A 74 -0.38 3.59 -2.61
C ILE A 74 -1.52 3.54 -3.63
N ILE A 75 -1.34 2.85 -4.76
CA ILE A 75 -2.40 2.77 -5.79
C ILE A 75 -3.69 2.19 -5.19
N ALA A 76 -3.57 1.10 -4.45
CA ALA A 76 -4.71 0.40 -3.88
C ALA A 76 -5.43 1.23 -2.80
N THR A 77 -4.69 1.86 -1.89
CA THR A 77 -5.29 2.69 -0.83
C THR A 77 -5.95 3.94 -1.39
N PHE A 78 -5.36 4.60 -2.38
CA PHE A 78 -6.01 5.72 -3.07
C PHE A 78 -7.25 5.29 -3.84
N TYR A 79 -7.22 4.13 -4.50
CA TYR A 79 -8.43 3.55 -5.09
C TYR A 79 -9.53 3.34 -4.04
N LEU A 80 -9.19 2.76 -2.89
CA LEU A 80 -10.16 2.53 -1.81
C LEU A 80 -10.71 3.85 -1.24
N VAL A 81 -9.89 4.91 -1.12
CA VAL A 81 -10.34 6.26 -0.74
C VAL A 81 -11.37 6.78 -1.73
N ILE A 82 -11.09 6.67 -3.03
CA ILE A 82 -12.02 7.08 -4.09
C ILE A 82 -13.31 6.24 -4.04
N ALA A 83 -13.20 4.92 -3.87
CA ALA A 83 -14.35 4.04 -3.73
C ALA A 83 -15.21 4.39 -2.51
N LYS A 84 -14.59 4.68 -1.36
CA LYS A 84 -15.30 5.14 -0.15
C LYS A 84 -16.00 6.48 -0.38
N PHE A 85 -15.44 7.37 -1.19
CA PHE A 85 -16.10 8.62 -1.55
C PHE A 85 -17.28 8.43 -2.51
N LEU A 86 -17.18 7.48 -3.45
CA LEU A 86 -18.19 7.26 -4.49
C LEU A 86 -19.38 6.39 -4.03
N TYR A 87 -19.14 5.43 -3.12
CA TYR A 87 -20.14 4.45 -2.68
C TYR A 87 -20.76 4.78 -1.31
N SER A 88 -20.27 5.82 -0.64
CA SER A 88 -20.82 6.34 0.63
C SER A 88 -21.87 7.43 0.41
#